data_AF-A0AA40ETX1-F1
#
_entry.id   AF-A0AA40ETX1-F1
#
_cell.length_a   1.000
_cell.length_b   1.000
_cell.length_c   1.000
_cell.angle_alpha   90.00
_cell.angle_beta   90.00
_cell.angle_gamma   90.00
#
_symmetry.space_group_name_H-M   'P 1'
#
loop_
_entity.id
_entity.type
_entity.pdbx_description
1 polymer ?
#
loop_
_entity_poly.entity_id
_entity_poly.type
_entity_poly.pdbx_seq_one_letter_code
_entity_poly.pdbx_strand_id
1 'polypeptide(L)'
;MSSTQHEDDERHKRQMKRFLDDISARRLAQWGFTLFRTAYGDETDAAFASLLEALYAGVRKTIMFRAGPGMFDDPGKEPDAELVELCERAVDMFHIRVEDDRTALEGASLEQLRDIVREVENDELAREREQEVELSGDIERRPLRLGEKRVFLVADEEVLRAVQEAKTAGRQPWVRVVDVDYEADEHKGNRRMPQYYWGWMLASTDPVYRLEQSSLIHELYALTTPIPSLRLNSMPMHESLACTFDKYHTDLYPANRSDVREKACKYEVTLRFPEGCTKGTVAVIPRGVLQLSRRFEAKFKSTYVLSPSTGSVISSPGEIVYRSDNYGAPEGSWFDWIKEHPVDVQVRVQPGGQRDYTFTADSRMLLVAPGIDPNEFGAFHMDSLDIAVRNMFVFSTLLAFAPPTVDASGYLWTNVSRFSGTLRMEVRVQMPGLSASEFNAHAAPLVTAFCNLGISLPNPLPFTSAPYSLSTTTTSFAPGNGLFASRLVPRSVFTDPAAFAKLVATVCAAVEDDYIFRGLMFSATLKVAGFPPALG
;
A
#
# COMPACT_ATOMS: atom_id res chain seq x y z
N MET A 1 21.03 -28.22 10.42
CA MET A 1 20.63 -26.81 10.60
C MET A 1 21.82 -25.91 10.38
N SER A 2 21.65 -24.78 9.70
CA SER A 2 22.70 -23.75 9.63
C SER A 2 22.79 -23.03 10.98
N SER A 3 23.98 -22.49 11.32
CA SER A 3 24.18 -21.69 12.54
C SER A 3 23.17 -20.54 12.66
N THR A 4 22.82 -19.92 11.54
CA THR A 4 21.86 -18.81 11.45
C THR A 4 20.46 -19.22 11.86
N GLN A 5 20.01 -20.42 11.48
CA GLN A 5 18.66 -20.89 11.79
C GLN A 5 18.48 -21.10 13.31
N HIS A 6 19.48 -21.69 13.97
CA HIS A 6 19.43 -21.87 15.42
C HIS A 6 19.41 -20.54 16.17
N GLU A 7 20.15 -19.54 15.70
CA GLU A 7 20.16 -18.20 16.29
C GLU A 7 18.80 -17.48 16.15
N ASP A 8 18.12 -17.66 15.01
CA ASP A 8 16.79 -17.11 14.76
C ASP A 8 15.72 -17.78 15.64
N ASP A 9 15.74 -19.11 15.76
CA ASP A 9 14.82 -19.86 16.63
C ASP A 9 14.97 -19.42 18.09
N GLU A 10 16.21 -19.32 18.58
CA GLU A 10 16.51 -18.85 19.94
C GLU A 10 16.11 -17.37 20.15
N ARG A 11 16.18 -16.54 19.11
CA ARG A 11 15.69 -15.16 19.18
C ARG A 11 14.17 -15.11 19.30
N HIS A 12 13.43 -15.91 18.53
CA HIS A 12 11.97 -15.97 18.62
C HIS A 12 11.50 -16.50 19.97
N LYS A 13 12.13 -17.55 20.51
CA LYS A 13 11.86 -18.06 21.86
C LYS A 13 12.02 -16.96 22.92
N ARG A 14 13.13 -16.21 22.88
CA ARG A 14 13.37 -15.10 23.82
C ARG A 14 12.32 -14.00 23.69
N GLN A 15 11.87 -13.68 22.48
CA GLN A 15 10.81 -12.70 22.27
C GLN A 15 9.46 -13.17 22.82
N MET A 16 9.08 -14.43 22.57
CA MET A 16 7.82 -14.98 23.04
C MET A 16 7.80 -15.15 24.57
N LYS A 17 8.91 -15.61 25.17
CA LYS A 17 9.05 -15.65 26.63
C LYS A 17 8.87 -14.27 27.25
N ARG A 18 9.54 -13.24 26.71
CA ARG A 18 9.35 -11.85 27.17
C ARG A 18 7.92 -11.37 27.04
N PHE A 19 7.23 -11.69 25.94
CA PHE A 19 5.83 -11.34 25.76
C PHE A 19 4.94 -11.99 26.82
N LEU A 20 5.10 -13.30 27.06
CA LEU A 20 4.36 -14.02 28.09
C LEU A 20 4.68 -13.53 29.50
N ASP A 21 5.95 -13.23 29.77
CA ASP A 21 6.42 -12.66 31.03
C ASP A 21 5.82 -11.27 31.24
N ASP A 22 5.73 -10.43 30.20
CA ASP A 22 5.10 -9.10 30.26
C ASP A 22 3.60 -9.20 30.53
N ILE A 23 2.87 -10.11 29.88
CA ILE A 23 1.45 -10.36 30.17
C ILE A 23 1.29 -10.82 31.63
N SER A 24 2.12 -11.77 32.05
CA SER A 24 2.10 -12.31 33.42
C SER A 24 2.46 -11.26 34.46
N ALA A 25 3.47 -10.41 34.20
CA ALA A 25 3.93 -9.35 35.09
C ALA A 25 2.91 -8.22 35.22
N ARG A 26 2.13 -7.94 34.15
CA ARG A 26 0.97 -7.04 34.20
C ARG A 26 -0.22 -7.64 34.94
N ARG A 27 -0.09 -8.89 35.44
CA ARG A 27 -1.17 -9.65 36.11
C ARG A 27 -2.43 -9.72 35.28
N LEU A 28 -2.24 -9.74 33.96
CA LEU A 28 -3.30 -9.95 33.01
C LEU A 28 -3.50 -11.47 32.97
N ALA A 29 -4.55 -11.95 33.64
CA ALA A 29 -4.96 -13.34 33.52
C ALA A 29 -5.26 -13.71 32.06
N GLN A 30 -5.66 -12.72 31.26
CA GLN A 30 -6.00 -12.81 29.84
C GLN A 30 -5.58 -11.52 29.13
N TRP A 31 -5.26 -11.60 27.84
CA TRP A 31 -5.04 -10.44 26.98
C TRP A 31 -5.99 -10.45 25.78
N GLY A 32 -6.29 -9.29 25.22
CA GLY A 32 -7.16 -9.15 24.07
C GLY A 32 -7.95 -7.86 24.06
N PHE A 33 -9.14 -7.90 23.46
CA PHE A 33 -9.94 -6.72 23.17
C PHE A 33 -11.38 -6.90 23.67
N THR A 34 -12.02 -5.79 24.01
CA THR A 34 -13.48 -5.74 24.14
C THR A 34 -14.10 -5.63 22.74
N LEU A 35 -15.04 -6.49 22.41
CA LEU A 35 -15.83 -6.45 21.18
C LEU A 35 -17.28 -6.12 21.52
N PHE A 36 -17.72 -4.93 21.08
CA PHE A 36 -19.12 -4.52 21.20
C PHE A 36 -19.91 -4.98 19.97
N ARG A 37 -21.04 -5.62 20.21
CA ARG A 37 -22.01 -5.95 19.16
C ARG A 37 -23.14 -4.93 19.17
N THR A 38 -23.38 -4.27 18.03
CA THR A 38 -24.44 -3.24 17.92
C THR A 38 -25.54 -3.57 16.92
N ALA A 39 -25.40 -4.65 16.15
CA ALA A 39 -26.43 -5.14 15.24
C ALA A 39 -26.92 -6.54 15.63
N TYR A 40 -28.24 -6.70 15.69
CA TYR A 40 -28.93 -7.87 16.23
C TYR A 40 -30.00 -8.39 15.26
N GLY A 41 -30.21 -9.71 15.26
CA GLY A 41 -31.15 -10.42 14.38
C GLY A 41 -30.53 -11.68 13.78
N ASP A 42 -31.37 -12.64 13.38
CA ASP A 42 -30.96 -14.01 13.02
C ASP A 42 -29.79 -14.08 12.02
N GLU A 43 -29.81 -13.24 10.98
CA GLU A 43 -28.74 -13.19 9.98
C GLU A 43 -27.43 -12.63 10.56
N THR A 44 -27.53 -11.63 11.43
CA THR A 44 -26.38 -11.01 12.09
C THR A 44 -25.81 -11.88 13.22
N ASP A 45 -26.62 -12.74 13.86
CA ASP A 45 -26.16 -13.71 14.87
C ASP A 45 -25.16 -14.70 14.26
N ALA A 46 -25.50 -15.27 13.11
CA ALA A 46 -24.62 -16.21 12.40
C ALA A 46 -23.34 -15.53 11.88
N ALA A 47 -23.46 -14.27 11.43
CA ALA A 47 -22.32 -13.47 11.00
C ALA A 47 -21.39 -13.14 12.17
N PHE A 48 -21.95 -12.79 13.33
CA PHE A 48 -21.19 -12.46 14.54
C PHE A 48 -20.37 -13.66 15.05
N ALA A 49 -20.98 -14.85 15.07
CA ALA A 49 -20.25 -16.09 15.38
C ALA A 49 -19.08 -16.33 14.40
N SER A 50 -19.32 -16.12 13.09
CA SER A 50 -18.27 -16.27 12.06
C SER A 50 -17.15 -15.23 12.22
N LEU A 51 -17.48 -14.02 12.67
CA LEU A 51 -16.50 -12.96 12.97
C LEU A 51 -15.60 -13.34 14.14
N LEU A 52 -16.19 -13.85 15.23
CA LEU A 52 -15.42 -14.32 16.40
C LEU A 52 -14.45 -15.43 16.02
N GLU A 53 -14.92 -16.44 15.27
CA GLU A 53 -14.06 -17.51 14.76
C GLU A 53 -12.89 -16.96 13.93
N ALA A 54 -13.17 -16.00 13.03
CA ALA A 54 -12.14 -15.37 12.21
C ALA A 54 -11.13 -14.56 13.03
N LEU A 55 -11.56 -13.86 14.08
CA LEU A 55 -10.66 -13.12 14.97
C LEU A 55 -9.72 -14.06 15.73
N TYR A 56 -10.24 -15.13 16.34
CA TYR A 56 -9.41 -16.13 17.02
C TYR A 56 -8.47 -16.84 16.04
N ALA A 57 -8.95 -17.22 14.86
CA ALA A 57 -8.12 -17.85 13.83
C ALA A 57 -7.01 -16.91 13.33
N GLY A 58 -7.31 -15.62 13.13
CA GLY A 58 -6.35 -14.60 12.69
C GLY A 58 -5.25 -14.35 13.73
N VAL A 59 -5.61 -14.26 15.01
CA VAL A 59 -4.65 -14.13 16.11
C VAL A 59 -3.76 -15.37 16.21
N ARG A 60 -4.34 -16.57 16.22
CA ARG A 60 -3.57 -17.83 16.25
C ARG A 60 -2.61 -17.92 15.06
N LYS A 61 -3.11 -17.69 13.85
CA LYS A 61 -2.30 -17.68 12.63
C LYS A 61 -1.12 -16.71 12.73
N THR A 62 -1.36 -15.50 13.25
CA THR A 62 -0.30 -14.48 13.35
C THR A 62 0.74 -14.81 14.41
N ILE A 63 0.33 -15.32 15.58
CA ILE A 63 1.25 -15.78 16.63
C ILE A 63 2.11 -16.93 16.11
N MET A 64 1.49 -17.91 15.45
CA MET A 64 2.19 -19.05 14.86
C MET A 64 3.13 -18.63 13.73
N PHE A 65 2.71 -17.71 12.85
CA PHE A 65 3.56 -17.21 11.78
C PHE A 65 4.80 -16.46 12.31
N ARG A 66 4.67 -15.72 13.43
CA ARG A 66 5.80 -15.02 14.05
C ARG A 66 6.80 -15.96 14.73
N ALA A 67 6.41 -17.20 15.05
CA ALA A 67 7.35 -18.21 15.50
C ALA A 67 8.41 -18.55 14.43
N GLY A 68 8.10 -18.31 13.15
CA GLY A 68 9.01 -18.44 12.04
C GLY A 68 8.26 -18.52 10.70
N PRO A 69 8.54 -17.63 9.73
CA PRO A 69 7.98 -17.75 8.39
C PRO A 69 8.40 -19.10 7.77
N GLY A 70 7.42 -19.94 7.45
CA GLY A 70 7.68 -21.28 6.89
C GLY A 70 7.90 -22.40 7.91
N MET A 71 7.81 -22.13 9.22
CA MET A 71 7.91 -23.19 10.24
C MET A 71 6.75 -24.20 10.16
N PHE A 72 5.59 -23.76 9.68
CA PHE A 72 4.40 -24.60 9.47
C PHE A 72 4.11 -24.91 8.00
N ASP A 73 4.75 -24.21 7.06
CA ASP A 73 4.54 -24.38 5.62
C ASP A 73 5.61 -25.29 4.96
N ASP A 74 6.71 -25.61 5.66
CA ASP A 74 7.74 -26.55 5.21
C ASP A 74 7.47 -27.96 5.78
N PRO A 75 6.83 -28.88 5.02
CA PRO A 75 6.47 -30.21 5.51
C PRO A 75 7.68 -31.09 5.88
N GLY A 76 8.91 -30.66 5.57
CA GLY A 76 10.14 -31.37 5.91
C GLY A 76 10.79 -30.94 7.23
N LYS A 77 10.24 -29.93 7.94
CA LYS A 77 10.81 -29.43 9.19
C LYS A 77 9.81 -29.55 10.33
N GLU A 78 10.19 -30.30 11.35
CA GLU A 78 9.46 -30.28 12.62
C GLU A 78 9.74 -28.94 13.32
N PRO A 79 8.70 -28.20 13.74
CA PRO A 79 8.87 -26.97 14.50
C PRO A 79 9.48 -27.27 15.87
N ASP A 80 10.22 -26.32 16.42
CA ASP A 80 10.77 -26.44 17.76
C ASP A 80 9.62 -26.56 18.78
N ALA A 81 9.57 -27.68 19.51
CA ALA A 81 8.47 -28.01 20.40
C ALA A 81 8.28 -26.98 21.53
N GLU A 82 9.36 -26.41 22.05
CA GLU A 82 9.30 -25.39 23.10
C GLU A 82 8.69 -24.09 22.55
N LEU A 83 9.07 -23.69 21.33
CA LEU A 83 8.50 -22.50 20.70
C LEU A 83 7.01 -22.67 20.40
N VAL A 84 6.60 -23.85 19.90
CA VAL A 84 5.18 -24.17 19.69
C VAL A 84 4.39 -24.10 20.99
N GLU A 85 4.91 -24.68 22.08
CA GLU A 85 4.27 -24.61 23.40
C GLU A 85 4.10 -23.16 23.89
N LEU A 86 5.13 -22.31 23.71
CA LEU A 86 5.05 -20.89 24.05
C LEU A 86 4.00 -20.15 23.20
N CYS A 87 3.92 -20.44 21.91
CA CYS A 87 2.92 -19.86 21.01
C CYS A 87 1.50 -20.30 21.34
N GLU A 88 1.26 -21.58 21.62
CA GLU A 88 -0.06 -22.07 22.03
C GLU A 88 -0.46 -21.46 23.37
N ARG A 89 0.47 -21.36 24.34
CA ARG A 89 0.18 -20.67 25.60
C ARG A 89 -0.20 -19.20 25.39
N ALA A 90 0.46 -18.51 24.47
CA ALA A 90 0.09 -17.13 24.12
C ALA A 90 -1.32 -17.04 23.52
N VAL A 91 -1.69 -18.00 22.67
CA VAL A 91 -3.03 -18.12 22.06
C VAL A 91 -4.08 -18.45 23.13
N ASP A 92 -3.80 -19.36 24.06
CA ASP A 92 -4.71 -19.74 25.14
C ASP A 92 -5.00 -18.58 26.11
N MET A 93 -4.04 -17.66 26.26
CA MET A 93 -4.21 -16.45 27.05
C MET A 93 -4.99 -15.36 26.30
N PHE A 94 -5.18 -15.49 24.98
CA PHE A 94 -5.95 -14.53 24.20
C PHE A 94 -7.45 -14.71 24.43
N HIS A 95 -8.12 -13.64 24.81
CA HIS A 95 -9.56 -13.62 25.03
C HIS A 95 -10.18 -12.33 24.50
N ILE A 96 -11.24 -12.48 23.70
CA ILE A 96 -12.10 -11.37 23.28
C ILE A 96 -13.26 -11.27 24.27
N ARG A 97 -13.30 -10.18 25.04
CA ARG A 97 -14.43 -9.89 25.92
C ARG A 97 -15.59 -9.38 25.08
N VAL A 98 -16.65 -10.16 24.97
CA VAL A 98 -17.83 -9.80 24.16
C VAL A 98 -18.84 -9.06 25.04
N GLU A 99 -19.24 -7.87 24.59
CA GLU A 99 -20.35 -7.10 25.15
C GLU A 99 -21.53 -7.18 24.17
N ASP A 100 -22.57 -7.94 24.55
CA ASP A 100 -23.71 -8.37 23.71
C ASP A 100 -25.07 -8.06 24.37
N ASP A 101 -25.15 -7.00 25.18
CA ASP A 101 -26.42 -6.52 25.74
C ASP A 101 -27.23 -5.79 24.67
N ARG A 102 -28.14 -6.52 24.01
CA ARG A 102 -29.06 -5.98 23.00
C ARG A 102 -29.80 -4.72 23.47
N THR A 103 -30.25 -4.68 24.71
CA THR A 103 -31.06 -3.56 25.21
C THR A 103 -30.25 -2.27 25.28
N ALA A 104 -28.97 -2.38 25.62
CA ALA A 104 -28.06 -1.26 25.75
C ALA A 104 -27.35 -0.89 24.44
N LEU A 105 -27.09 -1.87 23.57
CA LEU A 105 -26.14 -1.73 22.46
C LEU A 105 -26.78 -1.74 21.06
N GLU A 106 -28.05 -2.16 20.90
CA GLU A 106 -28.70 -2.19 19.58
C GLU A 106 -28.77 -0.79 18.97
N GLY A 107 -28.06 -0.60 17.85
CA GLY A 107 -27.95 0.68 17.17
C GLY A 107 -27.08 1.73 17.90
N ALA A 108 -26.31 1.34 18.92
CA ALA A 108 -25.43 2.27 19.63
C ALA A 108 -24.38 2.90 18.68
N SER A 109 -24.24 4.22 18.77
CA SER A 109 -23.22 4.98 18.04
C SER A 109 -21.84 4.78 18.65
N LEU A 110 -20.79 5.05 17.85
CA LEU A 110 -19.41 4.94 18.32
C LEU A 110 -19.14 5.83 19.54
N GLU A 111 -19.78 7.00 19.64
CA GLU A 111 -19.62 7.89 20.79
C GLU A 111 -20.24 7.31 22.06
N GLN A 112 -21.44 6.72 21.97
CA GLN A 112 -22.05 6.03 23.10
C GLN A 112 -21.17 4.86 23.58
N LEU A 113 -20.57 4.11 22.65
CA LEU A 113 -19.64 3.03 23.00
C LEU A 113 -18.37 3.57 23.67
N ARG A 114 -17.81 4.70 23.20
CA ARG A 114 -16.67 5.36 23.86
C ARG A 114 -17.03 5.78 25.29
N ASP A 115 -18.21 6.35 25.49
CA ASP A 115 -18.68 6.78 26.81
C ASP A 115 -18.86 5.58 27.76
N ILE A 116 -19.43 4.47 27.29
CA ILE A 116 -19.55 3.23 28.07
C ILE A 116 -18.16 2.73 28.50
N VAL A 117 -17.19 2.67 27.59
CA VAL A 117 -15.83 2.22 27.93
C VAL A 117 -15.18 3.18 28.94
N ARG A 118 -15.33 4.49 28.74
CA ARG A 118 -14.78 5.51 29.66
C ARG A 118 -15.41 5.38 31.05
N GLU A 119 -16.72 5.15 31.14
CA GLU A 119 -17.43 4.99 32.41
C GLU A 119 -16.98 3.73 33.16
N VAL A 120 -16.96 2.58 32.48
CA VAL A 120 -16.50 1.30 33.07
C VAL A 120 -15.07 1.42 33.58
N GLU A 121 -14.18 2.03 32.81
CA GLU A 121 -12.79 2.19 33.23
C GLU A 121 -12.62 3.21 34.36
N ASN A 122 -13.38 4.30 34.35
CA ASN A 122 -13.36 5.29 35.43
C ASN A 122 -13.87 4.67 36.74
N ASP A 123 -14.90 3.83 36.68
CA ASP A 123 -15.41 3.08 37.83
C ASP A 123 -14.41 2.05 38.34
N GLU A 124 -13.74 1.32 37.44
CA GLU A 124 -12.65 0.40 37.79
C GLU A 124 -11.49 1.15 38.47
N LEU A 125 -11.05 2.28 37.89
CA LEU A 125 -10.03 3.15 38.48
C LEU A 125 -10.45 3.73 39.84
N ALA A 126 -11.73 4.05 40.04
CA ALA A 126 -12.24 4.55 41.31
C ALA A 126 -12.21 3.45 42.38
N ARG A 127 -12.66 2.23 42.05
CA ARG A 127 -12.59 1.06 42.95
C ARG A 127 -11.15 0.68 43.27
N GLU A 128 -10.24 0.77 42.30
CA GLU A 128 -8.82 0.55 42.50
C GLU A 128 -8.23 1.57 43.48
N ARG A 129 -8.53 2.86 43.33
CA ARG A 129 -8.07 3.90 44.26
C ARG A 129 -8.59 3.70 45.68
N GLU A 130 -9.81 3.17 45.82
CA GLU A 130 -10.37 2.82 47.13
C GLU A 130 -9.69 1.58 47.72
N GLN A 131 -9.35 0.57 46.90
CA GLN A 131 -8.65 -0.64 47.35
C GLN A 131 -7.14 -0.45 47.60
N GLU A 132 -6.47 0.42 46.85
CA GLU A 132 -5.04 0.73 47.00
C GLU A 132 -4.76 1.43 48.35
N VAL A 133 -5.79 2.02 48.96
CA VAL A 133 -5.74 2.56 50.33
C VAL A 133 -5.80 1.44 51.40
N GLU A 134 -6.33 0.26 51.08
CA GLU A 134 -6.49 -0.84 52.05
C GLU A 134 -5.48 -1.98 51.89
N LEU A 135 -4.89 -2.21 50.71
CA LEU A 135 -4.03 -3.37 50.47
C LEU A 135 -2.75 -2.99 49.69
N SER A 136 -1.62 -2.88 50.41
CA SER A 136 -0.26 -2.84 49.85
C SER A 136 0.19 -4.21 49.30
N GLY A 137 -0.70 -4.97 48.68
CA GLY A 137 -0.44 -6.34 48.28
C GLY A 137 -1.53 -6.85 47.36
N ASP A 138 -1.21 -6.81 46.07
CA ASP A 138 -1.88 -7.50 44.97
C ASP A 138 -3.09 -6.83 44.30
N ILE A 139 -2.83 -6.06 43.23
CA ILE A 139 -3.84 -5.50 42.33
C ILE A 139 -3.93 -6.36 41.05
N GLU A 140 -5.14 -6.77 40.68
CA GLU A 140 -5.48 -7.63 39.53
C GLU A 140 -6.40 -6.89 38.56
N ARG A 141 -6.19 -7.13 37.25
CA ARG A 141 -7.07 -6.80 36.09
C ARG A 141 -7.07 -5.35 35.60
N ARG A 142 -6.11 -5.03 34.73
CA ARG A 142 -6.11 -3.80 33.93
C ARG A 142 -6.69 -4.05 32.53
N PRO A 143 -7.47 -3.12 31.96
CA PRO A 143 -7.69 -3.09 30.51
C PRO A 143 -6.36 -2.87 29.77
N LEU A 144 -6.18 -3.53 28.63
CA LEU A 144 -4.93 -3.43 27.86
C LEU A 144 -4.74 -2.01 27.30
N ARG A 145 -3.66 -1.37 27.73
CA ARG A 145 -3.16 -0.14 27.13
C ARG A 145 -2.24 -0.46 25.96
N LEU A 146 -2.70 -0.15 24.75
CA LEU A 146 -1.98 -0.31 23.49
C LEU A 146 -1.08 0.93 23.29
N GLY A 147 -0.05 1.07 24.13
CA GLY A 147 0.63 2.36 24.32
C GLY A 147 -0.16 3.28 25.26
N GLU A 148 -0.23 4.60 24.98
CA GLU A 148 -1.08 5.54 25.76
C GLU A 148 -2.56 5.48 25.38
N LYS A 149 -2.90 4.88 24.23
CA LYS A 149 -4.26 4.90 23.69
C LYS A 149 -5.01 3.61 23.95
N ARG A 150 -6.30 3.76 24.24
CA ARG A 150 -7.25 2.68 24.51
C ARG A 150 -8.07 2.38 23.25
N VAL A 151 -8.22 1.12 22.88
CA VAL A 151 -8.99 0.71 21.70
C VAL A 151 -9.97 -0.42 22.02
N PHE A 152 -11.11 -0.44 21.32
CA PHE A 152 -12.05 -1.56 21.32
C PHE A 152 -12.48 -1.93 19.90
N LEU A 153 -13.11 -3.09 19.76
CA LEU A 153 -13.65 -3.60 18.50
C LEU A 153 -15.16 -3.40 18.44
N VAL A 154 -15.71 -3.20 17.25
CA VAL A 154 -17.15 -3.07 17.01
C VAL A 154 -17.60 -3.98 15.87
N ALA A 155 -18.66 -4.73 16.11
CA ALA A 155 -19.41 -5.51 15.13
C ALA A 155 -20.79 -4.87 14.92
N ASP A 156 -20.85 -3.89 14.03
CA ASP A 156 -22.07 -3.24 13.60
C ASP A 156 -22.67 -3.90 12.35
N GLU A 157 -23.78 -3.37 11.85
CA GLU A 157 -24.49 -3.94 10.69
C GLU A 157 -23.59 -4.02 9.44
N GLU A 158 -22.77 -2.98 9.21
CA GLU A 158 -21.84 -2.95 8.08
C GLU A 158 -20.77 -4.04 8.20
N VAL A 159 -20.14 -4.17 9.37
CA VAL A 159 -19.14 -5.21 9.65
C VAL A 159 -19.75 -6.60 9.48
N LEU A 160 -20.93 -6.85 10.03
CA LEU A 160 -21.56 -8.17 9.99
C LEU A 160 -22.02 -8.56 8.58
N ARG A 161 -22.53 -7.61 7.79
CA ARG A 161 -22.79 -7.83 6.36
C ARG A 161 -21.52 -8.18 5.61
N ALA A 162 -20.43 -7.44 5.85
CA ALA A 162 -19.14 -7.70 5.21
C ALA A 162 -18.59 -9.10 5.57
N VAL A 163 -18.83 -9.59 6.79
CA VAL A 163 -18.46 -10.96 7.21
C VAL A 163 -19.20 -12.02 6.39
N GLN A 164 -20.50 -11.84 6.14
CA GLN A 164 -21.29 -12.78 5.32
C GLN A 164 -20.81 -12.79 3.86
N GLU A 165 -20.54 -11.61 3.29
CA GLU A 165 -20.00 -11.47 1.94
C GLU A 165 -18.61 -12.11 1.83
N ALA A 166 -17.74 -11.88 2.81
CA ALA A 166 -16.40 -12.45 2.87
C ALA A 166 -16.44 -13.98 2.93
N LYS A 167 -17.34 -14.55 3.73
CA LYS A 167 -17.55 -16.01 3.82
C LYS A 167 -17.95 -16.62 2.47
N THR A 168 -18.84 -15.96 1.74
CA THR A 168 -19.29 -16.42 0.42
C THR A 168 -18.19 -16.27 -0.65
N ALA A 169 -17.40 -15.21 -0.55
CA ALA A 169 -16.33 -14.88 -1.51
C ALA A 169 -14.98 -15.56 -1.20
N GLY A 170 -14.85 -16.28 -0.08
CA GLY A 170 -13.57 -16.81 0.39
C GLY A 170 -12.54 -15.73 0.74
N ARG A 171 -13.01 -14.56 1.20
CA ARG A 171 -12.17 -13.43 1.63
C ARG A 171 -12.09 -13.38 3.15
N GLN A 172 -11.13 -12.62 3.67
CA GLN A 172 -11.04 -12.37 5.10
C GLN A 172 -12.04 -11.29 5.53
N PRO A 173 -12.77 -11.50 6.63
CA PRO A 173 -13.65 -10.47 7.18
C PRO A 173 -12.85 -9.35 7.84
N TRP A 174 -13.51 -8.22 8.01
CA TRP A 174 -12.98 -7.04 8.70
C TRP A 174 -13.75 -6.79 10.00
N VAL A 175 -13.14 -6.06 10.92
CA VAL A 175 -13.75 -5.56 12.15
C VAL A 175 -13.48 -4.06 12.27
N ARG A 176 -14.37 -3.31 12.90
CA ARG A 176 -14.11 -1.89 13.17
C ARG A 176 -13.31 -1.76 14.46
N VAL A 177 -12.17 -1.09 14.41
CA VAL A 177 -11.32 -0.75 15.55
C VAL A 177 -11.57 0.70 15.91
N VAL A 178 -11.86 0.98 17.18
CA VAL A 178 -12.27 2.31 17.67
C VAL A 178 -11.31 2.78 18.75
N ASP A 179 -10.80 4.00 18.59
CA ASP A 179 -9.99 4.73 19.59
C ASP A 179 -10.93 5.37 20.63
N VAL A 180 -10.79 4.97 21.90
CA VAL A 180 -11.59 5.46 23.04
C VAL A 180 -11.25 6.91 23.35
N ASP A 181 -10.01 7.29 23.14
CA ASP A 181 -9.45 8.61 23.51
C ASP A 181 -9.62 9.63 22.39
N TYR A 182 -10.36 9.28 21.34
CA TYR A 182 -10.59 10.17 20.23
C TYR A 182 -11.45 11.37 20.62
N GLU A 183 -10.87 12.56 20.49
CA GLU A 183 -11.55 13.85 20.62
C GLU A 183 -11.57 14.56 19.27
N ALA A 184 -12.75 14.70 18.66
CA ALA A 184 -12.90 15.29 17.33
C ALA A 184 -12.26 16.68 17.22
N ASP A 185 -12.28 17.44 18.32
CA ASP A 185 -11.72 18.78 18.42
C ASP A 185 -10.19 18.81 18.32
N GLU A 186 -9.50 17.78 18.80
CA GLU A 186 -8.04 17.63 18.67
C GLU A 186 -7.61 17.22 17.25
N HIS A 187 -8.56 16.65 16.50
CA HIS A 187 -8.37 16.17 15.13
C HIS A 187 -9.06 17.06 14.09
N LYS A 188 -9.53 18.26 14.47
CA LYS A 188 -9.99 19.28 13.53
C LYS A 188 -8.81 19.68 12.64
N GLY A 189 -8.80 19.11 11.45
CA GLY A 189 -7.89 19.53 10.41
C GLY A 189 -7.96 21.05 10.20
N ASN A 190 -6.83 21.70 9.93
CA ASN A 190 -6.85 23.14 9.68
C ASN A 190 -7.55 23.45 8.34
N ARG A 191 -7.83 24.72 8.04
CA ARG A 191 -8.51 25.15 6.80
C ARG A 191 -7.87 24.63 5.49
N ARG A 192 -6.64 24.08 5.54
CA ARG A 192 -5.88 23.52 4.41
C ARG A 192 -5.71 21.99 4.46
N MET A 193 -6.03 21.35 5.57
CA MET A 193 -6.00 19.90 5.73
C MET A 193 -7.35 19.48 6.32
N PRO A 194 -8.29 18.92 5.55
CA PRO A 194 -9.50 18.36 6.14
C PRO A 194 -9.13 17.27 7.16
N GLN A 195 -10.03 17.04 8.11
CA GLN A 195 -9.89 15.98 9.11
C GLN A 195 -9.63 14.63 8.41
N TYR A 196 -8.53 13.97 8.77
CA TYR A 196 -8.05 12.71 8.18
C TYR A 196 -8.21 11.52 9.12
N TYR A 197 -8.73 11.75 10.33
CA TYR A 197 -8.92 10.72 11.34
C TYR A 197 -10.26 10.92 12.05
N TRP A 198 -11.06 9.85 12.11
CA TRP A 198 -12.40 9.83 12.69
C TRP A 198 -12.48 9.01 13.98
N GLY A 199 -11.32 8.65 14.56
CA GLY A 199 -11.25 7.86 15.79
C GLY A 199 -11.61 6.39 15.60
N TRP A 200 -11.70 5.90 14.37
CA TRP A 200 -11.93 4.50 14.07
C TRP A 200 -11.37 4.14 12.69
N MET A 201 -11.20 2.85 12.45
CA MET A 201 -10.83 2.28 11.15
C MET A 201 -11.37 0.85 10.98
N LEU A 202 -11.39 0.34 9.75
CA LEU A 202 -11.60 -1.10 9.50
C LEU A 202 -10.26 -1.81 9.51
N ALA A 203 -10.17 -2.94 10.21
CA ALA A 203 -9.00 -3.80 10.23
C ALA A 203 -9.39 -5.20 9.77
N SER A 204 -8.52 -5.87 9.00
CA SER A 204 -8.66 -7.29 8.77
C SER A 204 -8.52 -8.07 10.08
N THR A 205 -9.20 -9.21 10.16
CA THR A 205 -9.12 -10.13 11.31
C THR A 205 -7.73 -10.77 11.49
N ASP A 206 -6.93 -10.90 10.42
CA ASP A 206 -5.55 -11.41 10.50
C ASP A 206 -4.60 -10.52 11.35
N PRO A 207 -4.46 -9.20 11.10
CA PRO A 207 -3.51 -8.35 11.81
C PRO A 207 -3.97 -7.88 13.20
N VAL A 208 -5.09 -8.35 13.77
CA VAL A 208 -5.56 -7.88 15.09
C VAL A 208 -4.52 -8.09 16.19
N TYR A 209 -3.73 -9.16 16.10
CA TYR A 209 -2.57 -9.37 16.99
C TYR A 209 -1.47 -8.30 16.85
N ARG A 210 -1.29 -7.72 15.66
CA ARG A 210 -0.26 -6.68 15.45
C ARG A 210 -0.59 -5.39 16.19
N LEU A 211 -1.87 -5.11 16.40
CA LEU A 211 -2.31 -3.94 17.16
C LEU A 211 -1.72 -4.00 18.57
N GLU A 212 -1.88 -5.12 19.27
CA GLU A 212 -1.47 -5.29 20.67
C GLU A 212 0.03 -5.10 20.93
N GLN A 213 0.89 -5.58 20.02
CA GLN A 213 2.34 -5.52 20.21
C GLN A 213 2.98 -4.18 19.80
N SER A 214 2.20 -3.27 19.23
CA SER A 214 2.72 -2.00 18.73
C SER A 214 2.44 -0.86 19.71
N SER A 215 3.48 -0.12 20.10
CA SER A 215 3.32 1.22 20.70
C SER A 215 2.92 2.27 19.63
N LEU A 216 2.27 1.84 18.54
CA LEU A 216 2.27 2.57 17.27
C LEU A 216 0.85 2.83 16.78
N ILE A 217 0.30 3.94 17.26
CA ILE A 217 -0.65 4.77 16.51
C ILE A 217 -0.18 4.95 15.05
N HIS A 218 1.13 4.90 14.80
CA HIS A 218 1.73 4.97 13.46
C HIS A 218 1.35 3.81 12.51
N GLU A 219 0.97 2.62 12.99
CA GLU A 219 0.50 1.53 12.12
C GLU A 219 -1.02 1.60 11.84
N LEU A 220 -1.82 2.22 12.72
CA LEU A 220 -3.25 2.50 12.43
C LEU A 220 -3.40 3.36 11.16
N TYR A 221 -2.45 4.27 10.89
CA TYR A 221 -2.41 5.06 9.65
C TYR A 221 -1.94 4.26 8.42
N ALA A 222 -1.18 3.19 8.60
CA ALA A 222 -0.64 2.38 7.49
C ALA A 222 -1.59 1.23 7.07
N LEU A 223 -2.56 0.88 7.93
CA LEU A 223 -3.50 -0.22 7.73
C LEU A 223 -4.85 0.21 7.10
N THR A 224 -5.01 1.48 6.73
CA THR A 224 -6.22 1.95 6.04
C THR A 224 -6.26 1.42 4.61
N THR A 225 -7.00 0.35 4.37
CA THR A 225 -7.46 0.00 3.01
C THR A 225 -8.58 0.95 2.58
N PRO A 226 -8.52 1.56 1.38
CA PRO A 226 -9.64 2.31 0.82
C PRO A 226 -10.89 1.43 0.70
N ILE A 227 -12.04 2.00 1.06
CA ILE A 227 -13.37 1.40 0.93
C ILE A 227 -13.63 1.04 -0.55
N PRO A 228 -14.01 -0.20 -0.90
CA PRO A 228 -14.48 -0.50 -2.25
C PRO A 228 -15.94 -0.05 -2.39
N SER A 229 -16.16 1.21 -2.76
CA SER A 229 -17.47 1.66 -3.25
C SER A 229 -17.55 1.45 -4.76
N LEU A 230 -18.21 0.37 -5.17
CA LEU A 230 -18.44 0.02 -6.57
C LEU A 230 -19.65 0.80 -7.11
N ARG A 231 -19.43 2.04 -7.56
CA ARG A 231 -20.19 2.72 -8.64
C ARG A 231 -19.30 3.72 -9.35
N LEU A 232 -18.93 3.39 -10.59
CA LEU A 232 -18.04 4.14 -11.48
C LEU A 232 -18.67 5.46 -11.93
N ASN A 233 -18.16 6.58 -11.40
CA ASN A 233 -18.14 7.86 -12.09
C ASN A 233 -16.84 8.58 -11.69
N SER A 234 -15.96 8.79 -12.67
CA SER A 234 -14.61 9.40 -12.59
C SER A 234 -13.57 8.66 -11.73
N MET A 235 -12.70 7.89 -12.39
CA MET A 235 -11.48 7.32 -11.79
C MET A 235 -10.33 8.35 -11.74
N PRO A 236 -9.52 8.37 -10.67
CA PRO A 236 -8.21 9.02 -10.67
C PRO A 236 -7.19 8.25 -11.53
N MET A 237 -6.15 8.94 -11.98
CA MET A 237 -5.25 8.53 -13.08
C MET A 237 -4.29 7.35 -12.83
N HIS A 238 -4.35 6.66 -11.69
CA HIS A 238 -3.46 5.53 -11.34
C HIS A 238 -4.11 4.55 -10.35
N GLU A 239 -5.26 3.97 -10.70
CA GLU A 239 -5.69 2.72 -10.07
C GLU A 239 -5.24 1.55 -10.94
N SER A 240 -4.60 0.54 -10.35
CA SER A 240 -4.42 -0.75 -11.00
C SER A 240 -5.79 -1.43 -11.04
N LEU A 241 -6.33 -1.63 -12.23
CA LEU A 241 -7.51 -2.47 -12.36
C LEU A 241 -7.06 -3.92 -12.18
N ALA A 242 -7.33 -4.51 -11.02
CA ALA A 242 -7.21 -5.94 -10.82
C ALA A 242 -8.45 -6.58 -11.44
N CYS A 243 -8.33 -7.00 -12.71
CA CYS A 243 -9.35 -7.89 -13.27
C CYS A 243 -9.19 -9.23 -12.58
N THR A 244 -10.16 -9.62 -11.75
CA THR A 244 -10.24 -10.99 -11.22
C THR A 244 -10.58 -11.91 -12.38
N PHE A 245 -9.63 -12.74 -12.79
CA PHE A 245 -9.88 -13.82 -13.73
C PHE A 245 -10.68 -14.90 -13.01
N ASP A 246 -11.55 -15.59 -13.74
CA ASP A 246 -11.83 -16.98 -13.39
C ASP A 246 -10.48 -17.70 -13.42
N LYS A 247 -9.96 -18.07 -12.23
CA LYS A 247 -8.62 -18.66 -12.02
C LYS A 247 -8.19 -19.50 -13.23
N TYR A 248 -7.15 -19.08 -13.93
CA TYR A 248 -6.64 -19.87 -15.04
C TYR A 248 -5.66 -20.90 -14.52
N HIS A 249 -6.02 -22.16 -14.73
CA HIS A 249 -5.21 -23.31 -14.38
C HIS A 249 -5.10 -24.21 -15.62
N THR A 250 -3.89 -24.42 -16.12
CA THR A 250 -3.62 -25.46 -17.12
C THR A 250 -2.48 -26.34 -16.65
N ASP A 251 -2.69 -27.64 -16.78
CA ASP A 251 -1.68 -28.65 -16.52
C ASP A 251 -1.42 -29.45 -17.79
N LEU A 252 -0.15 -29.74 -18.01
CA LEU A 252 0.29 -30.77 -18.92
C LEU A 252 0.93 -31.88 -18.10
N TYR A 253 0.28 -33.03 -18.15
CA TYR A 253 0.72 -34.27 -17.54
C TYR A 253 0.65 -35.42 -18.57
N PRO A 254 1.37 -36.52 -18.35
CA PRO A 254 1.56 -37.61 -19.31
C PRO A 254 0.30 -38.22 -19.91
N ALA A 255 -0.81 -38.20 -19.17
CA ALA A 255 -2.07 -38.76 -19.65
C ALA A 255 -2.82 -37.82 -20.63
N ASN A 256 -2.32 -36.60 -20.86
CA ASN A 256 -2.94 -35.59 -21.71
C ASN A 256 -2.06 -35.26 -22.93
N ARG A 257 -2.06 -36.16 -23.93
CA ARG A 257 -1.09 -36.30 -25.06
C ARG A 257 -0.94 -35.12 -26.06
N SER A 258 -1.45 -33.93 -25.77
CA SER A 258 -1.19 -32.76 -26.62
C SER A 258 0.12 -32.11 -26.19
N ASP A 259 1.09 -32.05 -27.09
CA ASP A 259 2.38 -31.37 -26.93
C ASP A 259 2.24 -29.84 -26.77
N VAL A 260 1.06 -29.31 -27.08
CA VAL A 260 0.71 -27.90 -26.96
C VAL A 260 -0.65 -27.74 -26.25
N ARG A 261 -0.71 -26.85 -25.26
CA ARG A 261 -1.96 -26.34 -24.70
C ARG A 261 -2.03 -24.85 -24.92
N GLU A 262 -3.13 -24.41 -25.49
CA GLU A 262 -3.40 -23.00 -25.70
C GLU A 262 -4.70 -22.60 -25.02
N LYS A 263 -4.70 -21.43 -24.39
CA LYS A 263 -5.93 -20.73 -24.02
C LYS A 263 -5.85 -19.28 -24.48
N ALA A 264 -6.93 -18.83 -25.11
CA ALA A 264 -7.14 -17.43 -25.43
C ALA A 264 -8.06 -16.79 -24.39
N CYS A 265 -7.75 -15.56 -24.01
CA CYS A 265 -8.57 -14.75 -23.13
C CYS A 265 -8.74 -13.38 -23.77
N LYS A 266 -9.99 -12.90 -23.81
CA LYS A 266 -10.31 -11.54 -24.22
C LYS A 266 -10.76 -10.75 -23.01
N TYR A 267 -10.20 -9.56 -22.84
CA TYR A 267 -10.65 -8.62 -21.82
C TYR A 267 -10.79 -7.22 -22.41
N GLU A 268 -11.68 -6.45 -21.80
CA GLU A 268 -12.02 -5.10 -22.21
C GLU A 268 -11.85 -4.17 -21.02
N VAL A 269 -11.08 -3.10 -21.20
CA VAL A 269 -10.74 -2.14 -20.16
C VAL A 269 -10.99 -0.75 -20.69
N THR A 270 -11.97 -0.06 -20.10
CA THR A 270 -12.27 1.32 -20.47
C THR A 270 -11.44 2.28 -19.62
N LEU A 271 -10.54 3.01 -20.26
CA LEU A 271 -9.72 4.04 -19.66
C LEU A 271 -10.30 5.42 -19.99
N ARG A 272 -10.56 6.23 -18.96
CA ARG A 272 -11.01 7.61 -19.12
C ARG A 272 -9.80 8.55 -19.20
N PHE A 273 -9.52 9.10 -20.37
CA PHE A 273 -8.46 10.09 -20.54
C PHE A 273 -9.04 11.51 -20.35
N PRO A 274 -8.41 12.37 -19.52
CA PRO A 274 -8.84 13.74 -19.35
C PRO A 274 -8.47 14.59 -20.56
N GLU A 275 -9.08 15.76 -20.62
CA GLU A 275 -8.80 16.76 -21.65
C GLU A 275 -7.30 17.10 -21.68
N GLY A 276 -6.76 17.22 -22.89
CA GLY A 276 -5.36 17.57 -23.12
C GLY A 276 -4.47 16.34 -23.33
N CYS A 277 -4.72 15.19 -22.70
CA CYS A 277 -3.84 14.03 -22.84
C CYS A 277 -3.67 13.59 -24.30
N THR A 278 -2.43 13.63 -24.79
CA THR A 278 -2.04 13.25 -26.17
C THR A 278 -1.24 11.95 -26.24
N LYS A 279 -0.83 11.42 -25.08
CA LYS A 279 -0.06 10.17 -24.95
C LYS A 279 -0.27 9.55 -23.57
N GLY A 280 -0.40 8.23 -23.52
CA GLY A 280 -0.29 7.43 -22.31
C GLY A 280 0.58 6.19 -22.58
N THR A 281 1.00 5.51 -21.52
CA THR A 281 1.53 4.15 -21.64
C THR A 281 0.67 3.27 -20.73
N VAL A 282 0.20 2.16 -21.23
CA VAL A 282 -0.55 1.17 -20.45
C VAL A 282 0.37 -0.02 -20.25
N ALA A 283 0.65 -0.41 -19.02
CA ALA A 283 1.40 -1.63 -18.74
C ALA A 283 0.40 -2.72 -18.34
N VAL A 284 0.51 -3.88 -18.98
CA VAL A 284 -0.24 -5.07 -18.60
C VAL A 284 0.71 -5.98 -17.83
N ILE A 285 0.38 -6.30 -16.60
CA ILE A 285 1.24 -7.06 -15.68
C ILE A 285 0.52 -8.35 -15.30
N PRO A 286 0.67 -9.41 -16.09
CA PRO A 286 0.16 -10.72 -15.68
C PRO A 286 0.91 -11.22 -14.46
N ARG A 287 0.15 -11.78 -13.51
CA ARG A 287 0.65 -12.44 -12.31
C ARG A 287 0.10 -13.85 -12.19
N GLY A 288 0.92 -14.75 -11.68
CA GLY A 288 0.49 -16.10 -11.40
C GLY A 288 1.60 -16.97 -10.84
N VAL A 289 1.44 -18.28 -10.95
CA VAL A 289 2.42 -19.25 -10.48
C VAL A 289 2.77 -20.22 -11.61
N LEU A 290 4.05 -20.52 -11.76
CA LEU A 290 4.58 -21.45 -12.76
C LEU A 290 5.27 -22.62 -12.06
N GLN A 291 5.07 -23.84 -12.57
CA GLN A 291 5.86 -25.02 -12.22
C GLN A 291 6.22 -25.75 -13.52
N LEU A 292 7.48 -25.65 -13.96
CA LEU A 292 7.91 -26.19 -15.25
C LEU A 292 9.04 -27.19 -15.07
N SER A 293 8.90 -28.39 -15.65
CA SER A 293 10.03 -29.31 -15.86
C SER A 293 10.96 -28.77 -16.97
N ARG A 294 12.18 -29.31 -17.12
CA ARG A 294 13.21 -28.74 -18.04
C ARG A 294 12.78 -28.57 -19.50
N ARG A 295 11.87 -29.43 -19.99
CA ARG A 295 11.41 -29.43 -21.38
C ARG A 295 10.20 -28.54 -21.64
N PHE A 296 9.61 -27.95 -20.60
CA PHE A 296 8.40 -27.14 -20.73
C PHE A 296 8.74 -25.69 -21.03
N GLU A 297 8.00 -25.12 -21.99
CA GLU A 297 7.98 -23.69 -22.24
C GLU A 297 6.59 -23.12 -21.96
N ALA A 298 6.49 -22.11 -21.09
CA ALA A 298 5.28 -21.30 -21.01
C ALA A 298 5.47 -20.04 -21.86
N LYS A 299 4.49 -19.70 -22.69
CA LYS A 299 4.51 -18.51 -23.55
C LYS A 299 3.30 -17.64 -23.29
N PHE A 300 3.52 -16.35 -23.24
CA PHE A 300 2.47 -15.35 -23.10
C PHE A 300 2.59 -14.35 -24.24
N LYS A 301 1.51 -14.21 -25.02
CA LYS A 301 1.43 -13.26 -26.13
C LYS A 301 0.11 -12.51 -26.08
N SER A 302 0.16 -11.19 -26.19
CA SER A 302 -1.05 -10.36 -26.21
C SER A 302 -1.09 -9.45 -27.43
N THR A 303 -2.31 -9.22 -27.91
CA THR A 303 -2.60 -8.24 -28.96
C THR A 303 -3.61 -7.27 -28.41
N TYR A 304 -3.36 -5.99 -28.61
CA TYR A 304 -4.16 -4.94 -28.02
C TYR A 304 -4.78 -4.05 -29.09
N VAL A 305 -6.04 -3.70 -28.91
CA VAL A 305 -6.84 -2.88 -29.82
C VAL A 305 -7.49 -1.76 -29.01
N LEU A 306 -7.32 -0.51 -29.46
CA LEU A 306 -7.95 0.65 -28.84
C LEU A 306 -9.16 1.15 -29.66
N SER A 307 -10.28 1.43 -28.97
CA SER A 307 -11.53 1.96 -29.51
C SER A 307 -11.95 3.23 -28.76
N PRO A 308 -12.55 4.26 -29.40
CA PRO A 308 -13.02 4.33 -30.79
C PRO A 308 -11.90 4.43 -31.84
N SER A 309 -12.15 3.84 -33.01
CA SER A 309 -11.19 3.50 -34.08
C SER A 309 -10.56 4.68 -34.86
N THR A 310 -10.71 5.93 -34.42
CA THR A 310 -10.11 7.08 -35.12
C THR A 310 -8.57 7.11 -35.05
N GLY A 311 -7.96 6.19 -34.31
CA GLY A 311 -6.54 5.86 -34.39
C GLY A 311 -6.31 4.45 -33.85
N SER A 312 -6.31 3.45 -34.73
CA SER A 312 -6.03 2.07 -34.34
C SER A 312 -4.57 1.92 -33.92
N VAL A 313 -4.30 1.87 -32.62
CA VAL A 313 -3.01 1.41 -32.10
C VAL A 313 -3.13 -0.09 -31.89
N ILE A 314 -2.72 -0.85 -32.90
CA ILE A 314 -2.45 -2.28 -32.72
C ILE A 314 -1.04 -2.38 -32.19
N SER A 315 -0.91 -2.72 -30.92
CA SER A 315 0.36 -3.14 -30.36
C SER A 315 0.27 -4.64 -30.11
N SER A 316 1.25 -5.37 -30.66
CA SER A 316 1.48 -6.79 -30.36
C SER A 316 2.90 -6.88 -29.80
N PRO A 317 3.10 -6.47 -28.54
CA PRO A 317 4.38 -6.63 -27.89
C PRO A 317 4.84 -8.10 -27.96
N GLY A 318 6.16 -8.29 -27.91
CA GLY A 318 6.78 -9.60 -28.16
C GLY A 318 6.21 -10.72 -27.30
N GLU A 319 6.24 -11.94 -27.83
CA GLU A 319 5.93 -13.14 -27.06
C GLU A 319 6.96 -13.29 -25.93
N ILE A 320 6.48 -13.40 -24.69
CA ILE A 320 7.37 -13.74 -23.57
C ILE A 320 7.43 -15.26 -23.46
N VAL A 321 8.63 -15.81 -23.44
CA VAL A 321 8.90 -17.23 -23.29
C VAL A 321 9.55 -17.48 -21.93
N TYR A 322 9.00 -18.42 -21.18
CA TYR A 322 9.48 -18.90 -19.89
C TYR A 322 9.97 -20.34 -20.02
N ARG A 323 11.14 -20.58 -19.43
CA ARG A 323 11.77 -21.88 -19.30
C ARG A 323 12.37 -21.99 -17.90
N SER A 324 12.44 -23.20 -17.35
CA SER A 324 12.95 -23.43 -15.99
C SER A 324 14.45 -23.17 -15.85
N ASP A 325 15.23 -23.36 -16.92
CA ASP A 325 16.68 -23.11 -16.96
C ASP A 325 17.05 -21.62 -16.83
N ASN A 326 16.16 -20.71 -17.25
CA ASN A 326 16.42 -19.26 -17.23
C ASN A 326 16.51 -18.64 -15.82
N TYR A 327 16.06 -19.34 -14.76
CA TYR A 327 15.89 -18.73 -13.42
C TYR A 327 16.70 -19.41 -12.30
N GLY A 328 17.52 -20.41 -12.60
CA GLY A 328 18.29 -21.13 -11.57
C GLY A 328 17.39 -21.89 -10.56
N ALA A 329 16.13 -22.05 -10.93
CA ALA A 329 15.09 -22.76 -10.22
C ALA A 329 15.40 -24.26 -10.14
N PRO A 330 15.28 -24.92 -8.96
CA PRO A 330 15.22 -26.37 -8.90
C PRO A 330 14.07 -26.89 -9.77
N GLU A 331 14.32 -27.97 -10.51
CA GLU A 331 13.33 -28.57 -11.38
C GLU A 331 12.04 -28.92 -10.64
N GLY A 332 10.88 -28.52 -11.20
CA GLY A 332 9.58 -28.81 -10.61
C GLY A 332 9.23 -28.01 -9.35
N SER A 333 9.93 -26.93 -9.01
CA SER A 333 9.48 -26.03 -7.94
C SER A 333 8.49 -24.97 -8.45
N TRP A 334 7.65 -24.47 -7.55
CA TRP A 334 6.68 -23.42 -7.82
C TRP A 334 7.35 -22.06 -7.75
N PHE A 335 7.02 -21.18 -8.69
CA PHE A 335 7.55 -19.83 -8.74
C PHE A 335 6.46 -18.81 -8.97
N ASP A 336 6.50 -17.74 -8.19
CA ASP A 336 5.74 -16.54 -8.46
C ASP A 336 6.22 -15.93 -9.78
N TRP A 337 5.26 -15.80 -10.69
CA TRP A 337 5.46 -15.24 -11.99
C TRP A 337 4.85 -13.83 -12.02
N ILE A 338 5.71 -12.82 -12.08
CA ILE A 338 5.31 -11.43 -12.29
C ILE A 338 6.18 -10.87 -13.41
N LYS A 339 5.59 -10.59 -14.56
CA LYS A 339 6.31 -9.93 -15.66
C LYS A 339 5.48 -8.86 -16.28
N GLU A 340 6.10 -7.71 -16.46
CA GLU A 340 5.48 -6.58 -17.10
C GLU A 340 5.52 -6.72 -18.62
N HIS A 341 4.37 -6.50 -19.25
CA HIS A 341 4.16 -6.41 -20.69
C HIS A 341 3.80 -4.96 -21.01
N PRO A 342 4.80 -4.07 -21.20
CA PRO A 342 4.51 -2.66 -21.46
C PRO A 342 3.86 -2.49 -22.83
N VAL A 343 2.80 -1.69 -22.87
CA VAL A 343 2.02 -1.38 -24.07
C VAL A 343 2.01 0.13 -24.27
N ASP A 344 2.76 0.62 -25.26
CA ASP A 344 2.72 2.03 -25.60
C ASP A 344 1.41 2.35 -26.33
N VAL A 345 0.57 3.18 -25.71
CA VAL A 345 -0.75 3.56 -26.26
C VAL A 345 -0.78 5.06 -26.55
N GLN A 346 -0.61 5.43 -27.82
CA GLN A 346 -0.75 6.84 -28.20
C GLN A 346 -2.23 7.20 -28.39
N VAL A 347 -2.76 8.00 -27.46
CA VAL A 347 -4.15 8.48 -27.49
C VAL A 347 -4.16 9.98 -27.69
N ARG A 348 -4.72 10.48 -28.80
CA ARG A 348 -4.98 11.92 -28.95
C ARG A 348 -6.39 12.26 -28.50
N VAL A 349 -6.51 12.88 -27.32
CA VAL A 349 -7.77 13.51 -26.88
C VAL A 349 -7.85 14.92 -27.46
N GLN A 350 -8.85 15.20 -28.29
CA GLN A 350 -9.08 16.55 -28.81
C GLN A 350 -9.52 17.51 -27.68
N PRO A 351 -9.17 18.81 -27.75
CA PRO A 351 -9.67 19.81 -26.80
C PRO A 351 -11.20 19.84 -26.75
N GLY A 352 -11.79 20.02 -25.56
CA GLY A 352 -13.24 20.13 -25.36
C GLY A 352 -13.96 18.93 -24.71
N GLY A 353 -13.27 18.03 -24.01
CA GLY A 353 -13.92 17.04 -23.14
C GLY A 353 -13.06 15.84 -22.70
N GLN A 354 -13.49 15.16 -21.64
CA GLN A 354 -12.99 13.83 -21.26
C GLN A 354 -13.46 12.80 -22.30
N ARG A 355 -12.64 11.79 -22.60
CA ARG A 355 -13.04 10.69 -23.50
C ARG A 355 -12.68 9.33 -22.90
N ASP A 356 -13.63 8.42 -23.01
CA ASP A 356 -13.44 7.01 -22.67
C ASP A 356 -12.84 6.30 -23.87
N TYR A 357 -11.74 5.60 -23.64
CA TYR A 357 -11.10 4.73 -24.61
C TYR A 357 -11.16 3.31 -24.10
N THR A 358 -11.79 2.45 -24.87
CA THR A 358 -11.85 1.03 -24.60
C THR A 358 -10.62 0.35 -25.18
N PHE A 359 -9.86 -0.30 -24.32
CA PHE A 359 -8.76 -1.17 -24.66
C PHE A 359 -9.25 -2.62 -24.63
N THR A 360 -9.36 -3.23 -25.79
CA THR A 360 -9.63 -4.66 -25.92
C THR A 360 -8.30 -5.38 -26.09
N ALA A 361 -8.04 -6.36 -25.25
CA ALA A 361 -6.88 -7.22 -25.36
C ALA A 361 -7.30 -8.65 -25.68
N ASP A 362 -6.55 -9.27 -26.58
CA ASP A 362 -6.61 -10.70 -26.86
C ASP A 362 -5.27 -11.31 -26.44
N SER A 363 -5.27 -12.03 -25.33
CA SER A 363 -4.08 -12.65 -24.74
C SER A 363 -4.15 -14.16 -24.91
N ARG A 364 -3.06 -14.73 -25.43
CA ARG A 364 -2.87 -16.16 -25.64
C ARG A 364 -1.79 -16.66 -24.69
N MET A 365 -2.14 -17.68 -23.93
CA MET A 365 -1.24 -18.43 -23.06
C MET A 365 -0.99 -19.79 -23.69
N LEU A 366 0.28 -20.12 -23.88
CA LEU A 366 0.71 -21.39 -24.46
C LEU A 366 1.58 -22.13 -23.46
N LEU A 367 1.30 -23.41 -23.22
CA LEU A 367 2.22 -24.31 -22.55
C LEU A 367 2.66 -25.37 -23.57
N VAL A 368 3.95 -25.46 -23.82
CA VAL A 368 4.54 -26.32 -24.86
C VAL A 368 5.47 -27.32 -24.21
N ALA A 369 5.32 -28.59 -24.58
CA ALA A 369 6.10 -29.71 -24.08
C ALA A 369 6.42 -30.68 -25.23
N PRO A 370 7.49 -30.43 -26.01
CA PRO A 370 7.85 -31.29 -27.11
C PRO A 370 8.36 -32.63 -26.59
N GLY A 371 7.64 -33.72 -26.90
CA GLY A 371 8.03 -35.09 -26.52
C GLY A 371 7.85 -35.38 -25.03
N ILE A 372 6.61 -35.21 -24.53
CA ILE A 372 6.21 -35.40 -23.12
C ILE A 372 6.74 -36.74 -22.59
N ASP A 373 7.62 -36.66 -21.59
CA ASP A 373 8.07 -37.79 -20.79
C ASP A 373 7.02 -38.13 -19.73
N PRO A 374 6.72 -39.41 -19.48
CA PRO A 374 5.76 -39.82 -18.46
C PRO A 374 6.10 -39.42 -17.02
N ASN A 375 7.29 -38.89 -16.75
CA ASN A 375 7.67 -38.40 -15.41
C ASN A 375 7.72 -36.87 -15.31
N GLU A 376 7.40 -36.15 -16.38
CA GLU A 376 7.49 -34.69 -16.39
C GLU A 376 6.13 -34.02 -16.27
N PHE A 377 6.14 -32.84 -15.64
CA PHE A 377 4.95 -32.04 -15.38
C PHE A 377 5.21 -30.57 -15.70
N GLY A 378 4.19 -29.92 -16.25
CA GLY A 378 4.17 -28.47 -16.41
C GLY A 378 2.81 -27.92 -16.00
N ALA A 379 2.80 -27.00 -15.06
CA ALA A 379 1.65 -26.19 -14.69
C ALA A 379 1.93 -24.72 -14.99
N PHE A 380 0.92 -24.05 -15.54
CA PHE A 380 0.90 -22.61 -15.66
C PHE A 380 -0.40 -22.07 -15.08
N HIS A 381 -0.29 -21.27 -14.03
CA HIS A 381 -1.40 -20.64 -13.33
C HIS A 381 -1.27 -19.13 -13.47
N MET A 382 -2.39 -18.47 -13.75
CA MET A 382 -2.48 -17.01 -13.78
C MET A 382 -3.63 -16.59 -12.88
N ASP A 383 -3.29 -15.86 -11.82
CA ASP A 383 -4.22 -15.52 -10.74
C ASP A 383 -4.74 -14.09 -10.87
N SER A 384 -3.94 -13.18 -11.44
CA SER A 384 -4.36 -11.82 -11.73
C SER A 384 -3.70 -11.25 -12.98
N LEU A 385 -4.34 -10.23 -13.55
CA LEU A 385 -3.74 -9.34 -14.54
C LEU A 385 -3.98 -7.93 -14.03
N ASP A 386 -2.89 -7.24 -13.71
CA ASP A 386 -2.99 -5.84 -13.33
C ASP A 386 -2.78 -4.99 -14.58
N ILE A 387 -3.61 -3.96 -14.73
CA ILE A 387 -3.41 -2.96 -15.77
C ILE A 387 -3.05 -1.65 -15.10
N ALA A 388 -1.84 -1.19 -15.35
CA ALA A 388 -1.31 0.05 -14.80
C ALA A 388 -1.21 1.10 -15.91
N VAL A 389 -1.90 2.22 -15.77
CA VAL A 389 -1.72 3.37 -16.66
C VAL A 389 -0.51 4.15 -16.19
N ARG A 390 0.63 4.05 -16.88
CA ARG A 390 1.85 4.78 -16.52
C ARG A 390 1.76 6.23 -16.98
N ASN A 391 1.22 7.11 -16.13
CA ASN A 391 1.32 8.57 -16.25
C ASN A 391 2.28 9.17 -15.20
N MET A 392 3.58 8.87 -15.33
CA MET A 392 4.64 9.59 -14.60
C MET A 392 5.47 10.51 -15.50
N PHE A 393 5.09 10.69 -16.77
CA PHE A 393 5.84 11.55 -17.69
C PHE A 393 5.90 13.00 -17.23
N VAL A 394 4.87 13.53 -16.58
CA VAL A 394 4.81 14.93 -16.12
C VAL A 394 5.90 15.19 -15.08
N PHE A 395 5.94 14.36 -14.03
CA PHE A 395 6.88 14.54 -12.94
C PHE A 395 8.31 14.17 -13.34
N SER A 396 8.50 13.09 -14.12
CA SER A 396 9.82 12.75 -14.66
C SER A 396 10.35 13.83 -15.61
N THR A 397 9.48 14.44 -16.43
CA THR A 397 9.85 15.58 -17.31
C THR A 397 10.31 16.77 -16.48
N LEU A 398 9.59 17.09 -15.39
CA LEU A 398 10.01 18.17 -14.48
C LEU A 398 11.37 17.87 -13.84
N LEU A 399 11.53 16.68 -13.26
CA LEU A 399 12.79 16.31 -12.60
C LEU A 399 13.96 16.25 -13.59
N ALA A 400 13.71 15.83 -14.83
CA ALA A 400 14.72 15.84 -15.91
C ALA A 400 15.10 17.27 -16.34
N PHE A 401 14.26 18.27 -16.04
CA PHE A 401 14.57 19.69 -16.26
C PHE A 401 15.35 20.33 -15.10
N ALA A 402 15.54 19.65 -13.96
CA ALA A 402 16.42 20.14 -12.92
C ALA A 402 17.91 20.22 -13.38
N PRO A 403 18.48 19.20 -14.05
CA PRO A 403 19.80 19.26 -14.65
C PRO A 403 20.16 20.57 -15.37
N PRO A 404 19.43 21.00 -16.41
CA PRO A 404 19.85 22.17 -17.19
C PRO A 404 19.65 23.47 -16.42
N THR A 405 18.63 23.55 -15.55
CA THR A 405 18.43 24.70 -14.65
C THR A 405 19.61 24.84 -13.69
N VAL A 406 20.04 23.76 -13.06
CA VAL A 406 21.16 23.75 -12.11
C VAL A 406 22.49 24.08 -12.80
N ASP A 407 22.74 23.52 -13.99
CA ASP A 407 23.96 23.78 -14.76
C ASP A 407 24.05 25.26 -15.21
N ALA A 408 22.90 25.90 -15.43
CA ALA A 408 22.78 27.33 -15.72
C ALA A 408 22.79 28.21 -14.45
N SER A 409 23.27 27.69 -13.31
CA SER A 409 23.30 28.38 -12.01
C SER A 409 21.93 28.82 -11.48
N GLY A 410 20.86 28.19 -11.99
CA GLY A 410 19.50 28.39 -11.56
C GLY A 410 19.12 27.56 -10.34
N TYR A 411 17.88 27.75 -9.94
CA TYR A 411 17.23 27.07 -8.82
C TYR A 411 15.87 26.54 -9.28
N LEU A 412 15.65 25.24 -9.11
CA LEU A 412 14.36 24.61 -9.35
C LEU A 412 13.77 24.15 -8.02
N TRP A 413 12.58 24.65 -7.72
CA TRP A 413 11.79 24.26 -6.57
C TRP A 413 10.53 23.57 -7.04
N THR A 414 10.18 22.47 -6.40
CA THR A 414 8.93 21.76 -6.67
C THR A 414 8.28 21.32 -5.39
N ASN A 415 6.95 21.44 -5.34
CA ASN A 415 6.10 20.73 -4.39
C ASN A 415 5.15 19.85 -5.18
N VAL A 416 5.02 18.59 -4.78
CA VAL A 416 4.00 17.67 -5.26
C VAL A 416 3.24 17.13 -4.07
N SER A 417 1.91 17.19 -4.14
CA SER A 417 1.03 16.73 -3.07
C SER A 417 -0.29 16.26 -3.66
N ARG A 418 -0.93 15.29 -3.02
CA ARG A 418 -2.35 15.02 -3.29
C ARG A 418 -3.23 16.03 -2.53
N PHE A 419 -4.25 16.55 -3.21
CA PHE A 419 -5.25 17.45 -2.63
C PHE A 419 -6.63 17.06 -3.17
N SER A 420 -7.52 16.59 -2.29
CA SER A 420 -8.89 16.16 -2.64
C SER A 420 -8.93 15.16 -3.81
N GLY A 421 -8.08 14.14 -3.77
CA GLY A 421 -7.99 13.12 -4.83
C GLY A 421 -7.30 13.58 -6.12
N THR A 422 -6.89 14.85 -6.22
CA THR A 422 -6.15 15.39 -7.37
C THR A 422 -4.68 15.57 -7.04
N LEU A 423 -3.79 15.31 -8.00
CA LEU A 423 -2.37 15.65 -7.85
C LEU A 423 -2.18 17.14 -8.13
N ARG A 424 -1.64 17.86 -7.15
CA ARG A 424 -1.22 19.25 -7.30
C ARG A 424 0.29 19.33 -7.35
N MET A 425 0.80 19.94 -8.41
CA MET A 425 2.21 20.22 -8.59
C MET A 425 2.43 21.73 -8.68
N GLU A 426 3.31 22.25 -7.84
CA GLU A 426 3.80 23.63 -7.91
C GLU A 426 5.26 23.60 -8.31
N VAL A 427 5.64 24.44 -9.28
CA VAL A 427 7.00 24.54 -9.79
C VAL A 427 7.42 25.99 -9.78
N ARG A 428 8.61 26.27 -9.27
CA ARG A 428 9.23 27.59 -9.34
C ARG A 428 10.64 27.43 -9.89
N VAL A 429 10.94 28.15 -10.96
CA VAL A 429 12.27 28.21 -11.56
C VAL A 429 12.78 29.63 -11.38
N GLN A 430 13.97 29.77 -10.82
CA GLN A 430 14.65 31.05 -10.66
C GLN A 430 15.99 30.99 -11.37
N MET A 431 16.26 31.97 -12.22
CA MET A 431 17.48 32.05 -13.03
C MET A 431 18.17 33.39 -12.77
N PRO A 432 19.14 33.45 -11.84
CA PRO A 432 19.85 34.68 -11.54
C PRO A 432 20.55 35.25 -12.78
N GLY A 433 20.38 36.54 -13.04
CA GLY A 433 21.09 37.25 -14.10
C GLY A 433 20.53 37.08 -15.52
N LEU A 434 19.47 36.28 -15.72
CA LEU A 434 18.81 36.19 -17.02
C LEU A 434 17.78 37.31 -17.22
N SER A 435 17.74 37.87 -18.42
CA SER A 435 16.62 38.68 -18.89
C SER A 435 15.36 37.83 -19.06
N ALA A 436 14.20 38.49 -19.18
CA ALA A 436 12.93 37.80 -19.43
C ALA A 436 12.96 36.93 -20.71
N SER A 437 13.62 37.40 -21.77
CA SER A 437 13.76 36.67 -23.03
C SER A 437 14.62 35.41 -22.87
N GLU A 438 15.75 35.53 -22.17
CA GLU A 438 16.66 34.40 -21.91
C GLU A 438 16.02 33.37 -20.97
N PHE A 439 15.28 33.81 -19.95
CA PHE A 439 14.50 32.92 -19.09
C PHE A 439 13.46 32.15 -19.90
N ASN A 440 12.70 32.83 -20.77
CA ASN A 440 11.69 32.17 -21.60
C ASN A 440 12.33 31.16 -22.55
N ALA A 441 13.47 31.49 -23.16
CA ALA A 441 14.22 30.56 -23.99
C ALA A 441 14.71 29.34 -23.18
N HIS A 442 15.17 29.54 -21.95
CA HIS A 442 15.58 28.45 -21.05
C HIS A 442 14.40 27.55 -20.64
N ALA A 443 13.23 28.12 -20.33
CA ALA A 443 12.04 27.39 -19.90
C ALA A 443 11.25 26.75 -21.06
N ALA A 444 11.47 27.20 -22.31
CA ALA A 444 10.73 26.74 -23.49
C ALA A 444 10.72 25.20 -23.68
N PRO A 445 11.83 24.45 -23.43
CA PRO A 445 11.81 22.99 -23.51
C PRO A 445 10.85 22.36 -22.50
N LEU A 446 10.80 22.86 -21.26
CA LEU A 446 9.89 22.36 -20.23
C LEU A 446 8.43 22.65 -20.60
N VAL A 447 8.14 23.88 -21.03
CA VAL A 447 6.79 24.27 -21.48
C VAL A 447 6.36 23.42 -22.67
N THR A 448 7.22 23.24 -23.66
CA THR A 448 6.96 22.39 -24.84
C THR A 448 6.70 20.95 -24.43
N ALA A 449 7.48 20.40 -23.51
CA ALA A 449 7.30 19.04 -23.04
C ALA A 449 5.95 18.87 -22.31
N PHE A 450 5.54 19.85 -21.49
CA PHE A 450 4.21 19.84 -20.86
C PHE A 450 3.08 20.01 -21.87
N CYS A 451 3.18 20.93 -22.82
CA CYS A 451 2.20 21.07 -23.90
C CYS A 451 2.07 19.78 -24.73
N ASN A 452 3.19 19.12 -25.01
CA ASN A 452 3.22 17.83 -25.71
C ASN A 452 2.59 16.70 -24.89
N LEU A 453 2.53 16.82 -23.56
CA LEU A 453 1.81 15.93 -22.65
C LEU A 453 0.35 16.32 -22.48
N GLY A 454 -0.11 17.40 -23.11
CA GLY A 454 -1.47 17.89 -22.96
C GLY A 454 -1.70 18.91 -21.87
N ILE A 455 -0.65 19.27 -21.14
CA ILE A 455 -0.73 20.23 -20.05
C ILE A 455 -0.51 21.60 -20.64
N SER A 456 -1.60 22.32 -20.84
CA SER A 456 -1.55 23.72 -21.24
C SER A 456 -0.99 24.55 -20.08
N LEU A 457 0.26 24.97 -20.20
CA LEU A 457 0.84 25.95 -19.29
C LEU A 457 0.64 27.34 -19.89
N PRO A 458 -0.02 28.27 -19.17
CA PRO A 458 0.05 29.68 -19.57
C PRO A 458 1.52 30.07 -19.53
N ASN A 459 2.08 30.58 -20.64
CA ASN A 459 3.47 31.03 -20.70
C ASN A 459 3.63 32.21 -19.74
N PRO A 460 4.08 31.99 -18.49
CA PRO A 460 3.99 33.02 -17.48
C PRO A 460 5.10 34.03 -17.76
N LEU A 461 4.77 35.31 -17.82
CA LEU A 461 5.79 36.35 -17.95
C LEU A 461 6.71 36.25 -16.72
N PRO A 462 8.03 36.04 -16.91
CA PRO A 462 8.95 36.00 -15.79
C PRO A 462 8.93 37.37 -15.11
N PHE A 463 8.93 37.35 -13.78
CA PHE A 463 9.07 38.55 -12.98
C PHE A 463 10.37 38.50 -12.21
N THR A 464 10.97 39.66 -11.99
CA THR A 464 12.16 39.77 -11.14
C THR A 464 11.74 39.54 -9.69
N SER A 465 12.21 38.47 -9.07
CA SER A 465 12.04 38.27 -7.65
C SER A 465 12.99 39.17 -6.87
N ALA A 466 12.52 39.71 -5.74
CA ALA A 466 13.39 40.29 -4.72
C ALA A 466 14.50 39.28 -4.35
N PRO A 467 15.78 39.70 -4.21
CA PRO A 467 16.83 38.81 -3.75
C PRO A 467 16.44 38.13 -2.44
N TYR A 468 16.74 36.83 -2.31
CA TYR A 468 16.42 36.01 -1.14
C TYR A 468 16.96 36.59 0.19
N SER A 469 17.98 37.45 0.10
CA SER A 469 18.61 38.14 1.23
C SER A 469 17.92 39.43 1.66
N LEU A 470 16.86 39.89 0.98
CA LEU A 470 16.09 41.03 1.48
C LEU A 470 15.37 40.57 2.74
N SER A 471 15.86 41.08 3.88
CA SER A 471 15.25 40.93 5.20
C SER A 471 13.78 41.30 5.14
N THR A 472 12.91 40.30 4.95
CA THR A 472 11.49 40.48 5.17
C THR A 472 11.29 40.54 6.68
N THR A 473 10.65 41.60 7.17
CA THR A 473 10.27 41.75 8.59
C THR A 473 9.28 40.67 9.06
N THR A 474 8.81 39.81 8.17
CA THR A 474 8.05 38.62 8.52
C THR A 474 8.99 37.59 9.12
N THR A 475 8.85 37.35 10.43
CA THR A 475 9.35 36.13 11.07
C THR A 475 8.95 34.94 10.20
N SER A 476 9.94 34.15 9.79
CA SER A 476 9.75 32.91 9.04
C SER A 476 8.67 32.05 9.69
N PHE A 477 8.01 31.20 8.89
CA PHE A 477 7.01 30.25 9.39
C PHE A 477 7.54 29.55 10.64
N ALA A 478 6.76 29.61 11.73
CA ALA A 478 7.06 28.85 12.92
C ALA A 478 7.22 27.37 12.52
N PRO A 479 8.22 26.67 13.05
CA PRO A 479 8.36 25.23 12.81
C PRO A 479 7.04 24.56 13.23
N GLY A 480 6.41 23.84 12.29
CA GLY A 480 5.22 23.04 12.60
C GLY A 480 5.63 21.68 13.17
N ASN A 481 4.69 20.99 13.84
CA ASN A 481 4.88 19.64 14.37
C ASN A 481 4.82 18.54 13.27
N GLY A 482 5.38 18.80 12.09
CA GLY A 482 5.40 17.86 10.98
C GLY A 482 6.56 16.88 11.06
N LEU A 483 6.37 15.64 10.57
CA LEU A 483 7.46 14.72 10.30
C LEU A 483 8.11 15.07 8.96
N PHE A 484 9.44 15.18 8.94
CA PHE A 484 10.21 15.48 7.75
C PHE A 484 11.28 14.42 7.53
N ALA A 485 11.40 13.95 6.29
CA ALA A 485 12.56 13.18 5.83
C ALA A 485 13.20 13.94 4.66
N SER A 486 14.53 14.11 4.71
CA SER A 486 15.30 14.74 3.64
C SER A 486 16.41 13.82 3.16
N ARG A 487 16.72 13.89 1.87
CA ARG A 487 17.83 13.18 1.23
C ARG A 487 18.51 14.08 0.20
N LEU A 488 19.83 14.00 0.13
CA LEU A 488 20.60 14.56 -0.98
C LEU A 488 20.62 13.54 -2.13
N VAL A 489 20.18 13.97 -3.31
CA VAL A 489 20.16 13.12 -4.51
C VAL A 489 21.36 13.49 -5.38
N PRO A 490 22.32 12.58 -5.61
CA PRO A 490 23.52 12.90 -6.37
C PRO A 490 23.20 13.09 -7.85
N ARG A 491 24.02 13.90 -8.52
CA ARG A 491 23.94 14.19 -9.96
C ARG A 491 23.84 12.94 -10.83
N SER A 492 24.57 11.89 -10.46
CA SER A 492 24.63 10.61 -11.18
C SER A 492 23.25 9.94 -11.32
N VAL A 493 22.33 10.15 -10.37
CA VAL A 493 20.96 9.61 -10.45
C VAL A 493 20.20 10.20 -11.63
N PHE A 494 20.49 11.43 -12.04
CA PHE A 494 19.81 12.08 -13.17
C PHE A 494 20.40 11.69 -14.53
N THR A 495 21.61 11.13 -14.56
CA THR A 495 22.28 10.70 -15.79
C THR A 495 22.17 9.20 -16.04
N ASP A 496 21.88 8.41 -15.01
CA ASP A 496 21.57 6.98 -15.13
C ASP A 496 20.05 6.80 -15.25
N PRO A 497 19.52 6.36 -16.40
CA PRO A 497 18.09 6.15 -16.61
C PRO A 497 17.44 5.22 -15.58
N ALA A 498 18.14 4.17 -15.15
CA ALA A 498 17.61 3.19 -14.20
C ALA A 498 17.52 3.78 -12.79
N ALA A 499 18.55 4.49 -12.33
CA ALA A 499 18.52 5.21 -11.07
C ALA A 499 17.48 6.34 -11.07
N PHE A 500 17.38 7.08 -12.17
CA PHE A 500 16.38 8.14 -12.33
C PHE A 500 14.96 7.59 -12.23
N ALA A 501 14.67 6.48 -12.92
CA ALA A 501 13.37 5.83 -12.85
C ALA A 501 13.02 5.40 -11.41
N LYS A 502 13.99 4.87 -10.65
CA LYS A 502 13.79 4.53 -9.23
C LYS A 502 13.51 5.76 -8.37
N LEU A 503 14.20 6.87 -8.60
CA LEU A 503 13.92 8.13 -7.90
C LEU A 503 12.49 8.60 -8.16
N VAL A 504 12.07 8.66 -9.43
CA VAL A 504 10.72 9.09 -9.81
C VAL A 504 9.68 8.18 -9.14
N ALA A 505 9.86 6.85 -9.22
CA ALA A 505 8.94 5.89 -8.61
C ALA A 505 8.87 6.06 -7.08
N THR A 506 9.99 6.27 -6.41
CA THR A 506 10.04 6.48 -4.95
C THR A 506 9.28 7.73 -4.53
N VAL A 507 9.46 8.83 -5.27
CA VAL A 507 8.75 10.08 -4.99
C VAL A 507 7.26 9.93 -5.22
N CYS A 508 6.86 9.26 -6.31
CA CYS A 508 5.44 9.03 -6.58
C CYS A 508 4.79 8.17 -5.50
N ALA A 509 5.44 7.07 -5.07
CA ALA A 509 4.95 6.25 -3.97
C ALA A 509 4.73 7.09 -2.70
N ALA A 510 5.66 7.97 -2.35
CA ALA A 510 5.49 8.87 -1.20
C ALA A 510 4.29 9.82 -1.38
N VAL A 511 4.14 10.44 -2.56
CA VAL A 511 2.98 11.31 -2.83
C VAL A 511 1.66 10.53 -2.82
N GLU A 512 1.70 9.27 -3.24
CA GLU A 512 0.56 8.36 -3.24
C GLU A 512 0.16 7.89 -1.85
N ASP A 513 1.10 7.88 -0.89
CA ASP A 513 0.84 7.67 0.53
C ASP A 513 0.51 9.00 1.26
N ASP A 514 0.01 9.99 0.52
CA ASP A 514 -0.39 11.32 0.98
C ASP A 514 0.71 12.18 1.60
N TYR A 515 1.99 11.84 1.39
CA TYR A 515 3.10 12.73 1.74
C TYR A 515 3.23 13.89 0.75
N ILE A 516 3.76 15.01 1.23
CA ILE A 516 4.15 16.14 0.39
C ILE A 516 5.61 15.95 0.00
N PHE A 517 5.87 15.72 -1.29
CA PHE A 517 7.22 15.77 -1.82
C PHE A 517 7.63 17.23 -2.05
N ARG A 518 8.76 17.64 -1.49
CA ARG A 518 9.40 18.92 -1.76
C ARG A 518 10.79 18.70 -2.35
N GLY A 519 10.96 19.09 -3.61
CA GLY A 519 12.24 19.06 -4.30
C GLY A 519 12.91 20.43 -4.29
N LEU A 520 14.18 20.46 -3.90
CA LEU A 520 15.07 21.62 -4.01
C LEU A 520 16.27 21.22 -4.87
N MET A 521 16.38 21.75 -6.08
CA MET A 521 17.52 21.50 -6.96
C MET A 521 18.32 22.77 -7.18
N PHE A 522 19.56 22.73 -6.73
CA PHE A 522 20.58 23.76 -6.93
C PHE A 522 21.95 23.09 -6.86
N SER A 523 22.95 23.71 -7.48
CA SER A 523 24.34 23.27 -7.35
C SER A 523 24.98 24.05 -6.20
N ALA A 524 25.25 23.37 -5.10
CA ALA A 524 26.14 23.91 -4.08
C ALA A 524 27.56 23.92 -4.66
N THR A 525 28.05 25.10 -5.05
CA THR A 525 29.47 25.23 -5.42
C THR A 525 30.32 25.23 -4.15
N LEU A 526 31.56 24.75 -4.23
CA LEU A 526 32.51 24.84 -3.10
C LEU A 526 32.68 26.28 -2.59
N LYS A 527 32.51 27.27 -3.46
CA LYS A 527 32.52 28.70 -3.11
C LYS A 527 31.38 29.09 -2.16
N VAL A 528 30.23 28.40 -2.22
CA VAL A 528 29.04 28.64 -1.37
C VAL A 528 29.03 27.73 -0.14
N ALA A 529 29.64 26.54 -0.21
CA ALA A 529 29.74 25.60 0.92
C ALA A 529 30.74 26.05 2.01
N GLY A 530 31.59 27.04 1.73
CA GLY A 530 32.71 27.48 2.58
C GLY A 530 32.38 28.40 3.74
N PHE A 531 31.22 28.26 4.41
CA PHE A 531 30.94 29.00 5.64
C PHE A 531 30.59 28.09 6.83
N PRO A 532 31.27 28.22 7.99
CA PRO A 532 32.33 29.19 8.25
C PRO A 532 33.62 28.81 7.48
N PRO A 533 34.46 29.80 7.11
CA PRO A 533 35.77 29.52 6.55
C PRO A 533 36.51 28.57 7.49
N ALA A 534 37.24 27.61 6.94
CA ALA A 534 38.07 26.71 7.71
C ALA A 534 38.85 27.53 8.74
N LEU A 535 38.62 27.25 10.03
CA LEU A 535 39.40 27.81 11.11
C LEU A 535 40.84 27.32 10.88
N GLY A 536 41.68 28.23 10.39
CA GLY A 536 43.13 28.06 10.34
C GLY A 536 43.73 28.18 11.72
#